data_AF-A0A151MYD1-F1
#
_entry.id   AF-A0A151MYD1-F1
#
_cell.length_a   1.000
_cell.length_b   1.000
_cell.length_c   1.000
_cell.angle_alpha   90.00
_cell.angle_beta   90.00
_cell.angle_gamma   90.00
#
_symmetry.space_group_name_H-M   'P 1'
#
loop_
_entity.id
_entity.type
_entity.pdbx_description
1 polymer ?
#
loop_
_entity_poly.entity_id
_entity_poly.type
_entity_poly.pdbx_seq_one_letter_code
_entity_poly.pdbx_strand_id
1 'polypeptide(L)'
;MEQELQLLVQQQVAVAEQTKQQGAYMAGLVHLWVQATEQLRGVMVQTGEQSAGASAASLGPSEMPQMTQDDDPELFLEAFEQMAMKAQWLWATWAPWLGLLLTGETQKAYCGILLANATNYNNVKETILH
;
A
#
# COMPACT_ATOMS: atom_id res chain seq x y z
N MET A 1 7.67 -20.38 -42.47
CA MET A 1 6.34 -20.77 -41.96
C MET A 1 6.39 -21.62 -40.69
N GLU A 2 6.85 -22.88 -40.67
CA GLU A 2 6.80 -23.69 -39.43
C GLU A 2 7.65 -23.16 -38.26
N GLN A 3 8.86 -22.63 -38.54
CA GLN A 3 9.72 -22.04 -37.51
C GLN A 3 9.14 -20.75 -36.90
N GLU A 4 8.42 -19.94 -37.69
CA GLU A 4 7.82 -18.69 -37.23
C GLU A 4 6.63 -18.95 -36.30
N LEU A 5 5.85 -19.99 -36.58
CA LEU A 5 4.78 -20.46 -35.71
C LEU A 5 5.31 -21.02 -34.38
N GLN A 6 6.43 -21.74 -34.39
CA GLN A 6 7.08 -22.20 -33.16
C GLN A 6 7.61 -21.05 -32.31
N LEU A 7 8.20 -20.03 -32.94
CA LEU A 7 8.70 -18.85 -32.25
C LEU A 7 7.55 -18.09 -31.55
N LEU A 8 6.42 -17.93 -32.25
CA LEU A 8 5.22 -17.29 -31.71
C LEU A 8 4.62 -18.07 -30.52
N VAL A 9 4.59 -19.40 -30.60
CA VAL A 9 4.14 -20.26 -29.49
C VAL A 9 5.08 -20.16 -28.29
N GLN A 10 6.40 -20.20 -28.49
CA GLN A 10 7.39 -19.98 -27.43
C GLN A 10 7.23 -18.61 -26.77
N GLN A 11 7.05 -17.55 -27.56
CA GLN A 11 6.83 -16.21 -27.06
C GLN A 11 5.56 -16.13 -26.18
N GLN A 12 4.46 -16.74 -26.63
CA GLN A 12 3.19 -16.76 -25.89
C GLN A 12 3.32 -17.53 -24.57
N VAL A 13 4.03 -18.67 -24.56
CA VAL A 13 4.26 -19.45 -23.34
C VAL A 13 5.12 -18.66 -22.36
N ALA A 14 6.21 -18.05 -22.82
CA ALA A 14 7.08 -17.23 -21.98
C ALA A 14 6.34 -16.03 -21.37
N VAL A 15 5.48 -15.36 -22.15
CA VAL A 15 4.64 -14.26 -21.65
C VAL A 15 3.65 -14.79 -20.61
N ALA A 16 2.97 -15.91 -20.86
CA ALA A 16 2.01 -16.48 -19.91
C ALA A 16 2.68 -16.92 -18.60
N GLU A 17 3.86 -17.53 -18.66
CA GLU A 17 4.65 -17.88 -17.48
C GLU A 17 5.11 -16.65 -16.71
N GLN A 18 5.57 -15.61 -17.42
CA GLN A 18 5.95 -14.34 -16.81
C GLN A 18 4.75 -13.66 -16.14
N THR A 19 3.57 -13.63 -16.78
CA THR A 19 2.35 -13.09 -16.18
C THR A 19 1.94 -13.88 -14.95
N LYS A 20 2.04 -15.21 -14.98
CA LYS A 20 1.75 -16.07 -13.82
C LYS A 20 2.72 -15.82 -12.67
N GLN A 21 4.01 -15.67 -12.97
CA GLN A 21 5.03 -15.39 -11.97
C GLN A 21 4.86 -14.00 -11.37
N GLN A 22 4.52 -12.99 -12.17
CA GLN A 22 4.17 -11.66 -11.69
C GLN A 22 2.92 -11.69 -10.80
N GLY A 23 1.89 -12.45 -11.19
CA GLY A 23 0.68 -12.64 -10.37
C GLY A 23 0.99 -13.30 -9.02
N ALA A 24 1.82 -14.34 -9.00
CA ALA A 24 2.26 -15.00 -7.76
C ALA A 24 3.12 -14.08 -6.87
N TYR A 25 4.00 -13.28 -7.48
CA TYR A 25 4.80 -12.29 -6.78
C TYR A 25 3.94 -11.21 -6.13
N MET A 26 2.99 -10.64 -6.88
CA MET A 26 2.03 -9.66 -6.37
C MET A 26 1.15 -10.25 -5.27
N ALA A 27 0.68 -11.50 -5.44
CA ALA A 27 -0.09 -12.18 -4.40
C ALA A 27 0.73 -12.37 -3.11
N GLY A 28 2.01 -12.71 -3.23
CA GLY A 28 2.93 -12.81 -2.08
C GLY A 28 3.16 -11.47 -1.39
N LEU A 29 3.31 -10.39 -2.17
CA LEU A 29 3.44 -9.03 -1.64
C LEU A 29 2.18 -8.54 -0.95
N VAL A 30 1.00 -8.76 -1.56
CA VAL A 30 -0.30 -8.43 -0.97
C VAL A 30 -0.51 -9.21 0.33
N HIS A 31 -0.15 -10.49 0.36
CA HIS A 31 -0.27 -11.30 1.58
C HIS A 31 0.65 -10.81 2.69
N LEU A 32 1.91 -10.51 2.37
CA LEU A 32 2.87 -9.92 3.31
C LEU A 32 2.35 -8.58 3.86
N TRP A 33 1.73 -7.78 3.00
CA TRP A 33 1.11 -6.52 3.34
C TRP A 33 -0.07 -6.67 4.29
N VAL A 34 -1.02 -7.53 3.96
CA VAL A 34 -2.18 -7.83 4.82
C VAL A 34 -1.68 -8.27 6.20
N GLN A 35 -0.71 -9.19 6.27
CA GLN A 35 -0.16 -9.66 7.53
C GLN A 35 0.54 -8.55 8.34
N ALA A 36 1.31 -7.67 7.69
CA ALA A 36 1.93 -6.52 8.35
C ALA A 36 0.88 -5.55 8.93
N THR A 37 -0.23 -5.34 8.21
CA THR A 37 -1.30 -4.44 8.65
C THR A 37 -2.13 -5.02 9.79
N GLU A 38 -2.36 -6.33 9.82
CA GLU A 38 -3.00 -7.01 10.95
C GLU A 38 -2.16 -6.90 12.23
N GLN A 39 -0.83 -7.00 12.12
CA GLN A 39 0.07 -6.79 13.25
C GLN A 39 0.00 -5.35 13.77
N LEU A 40 -0.03 -4.34 12.89
CA LEU A 40 -0.19 -2.95 13.29
C LEU A 40 -1.55 -2.69 13.96
N ARG A 41 -2.63 -3.31 13.46
CA ARG A 41 -3.95 -3.27 14.10
C ARG A 41 -3.92 -3.88 15.50
N GLY A 42 -3.23 -5.01 15.70
CA GLY A 42 -3.07 -5.65 17.00
C GLY A 42 -2.26 -4.84 18.01
N VAL A 43 -1.30 -4.03 17.56
CA VAL A 43 -0.54 -3.08 18.41
C VAL A 43 -1.41 -1.89 18.85
N MET A 44 -2.31 -1.42 17.99
CA MET A 44 -3.20 -0.30 18.30
C MET A 44 -4.27 -0.64 19.36
N VAL A 45 -4.86 -1.85 19.31
CA VAL A 45 -5.84 -2.31 20.31
C VAL A 45 -5.24 -2.31 21.73
N GLN A 46 -3.97 -2.69 21.87
CA GLN A 46 -3.30 -2.73 23.17
C GLN A 46 -2.89 -1.34 23.69
N THR A 47 -2.71 -0.37 22.79
CA THR A 47 -2.29 1.00 23.17
C THR A 47 -3.49 1.86 23.59
N GLY A 48 -4.71 1.51 23.16
CA GLY A 48 -5.95 2.22 23.51
C GLY A 48 -6.46 1.97 24.94
N GLU A 49 -6.06 0.90 25.61
CA GLU A 49 -6.54 0.56 26.97
C GLU A 49 -5.71 1.17 28.12
N GLN A 50 -4.53 1.76 27.85
CA GLN A 50 -3.64 2.26 28.90
C GLN A 50 -3.58 3.79 29.06
N SER A 51 -4.27 4.58 28.23
CA SER A 51 -4.26 6.04 28.36
C SER A 51 -5.63 6.60 28.71
N ALA A 52 -6.01 6.47 29.97
CA ALA A 52 -7.04 7.30 30.57
C ALA A 52 -6.44 8.68 30.88
N GLY A 53 -6.68 9.66 30.00
CA GLY A 53 -6.55 11.08 30.35
C GLY A 53 -5.83 11.97 29.34
N ALA A 54 -6.49 12.31 28.24
CA ALA A 54 -6.59 13.68 27.68
C ALA A 54 -7.12 13.61 26.24
N SER A 55 -8.31 14.20 26.02
CA SER A 55 -8.98 14.28 24.73
C SER A 55 -8.23 15.15 23.72
N ALA A 56 -7.57 14.51 22.76
CA ALA A 56 -7.67 14.88 21.35
C ALA A 56 -7.92 13.55 20.64
N ALA A 57 -9.01 13.45 19.87
CA ALA A 57 -9.48 12.21 19.28
C ALA A 57 -8.31 11.41 18.71
N SER A 58 -8.16 10.16 19.16
CA SER A 58 -7.27 9.19 18.56
C SER A 58 -7.84 8.85 17.18
N LEU A 59 -7.63 9.77 16.23
CA LEU A 59 -8.01 9.59 14.83
C LEU A 59 -7.08 8.51 14.30
N GLY A 60 -7.60 7.28 14.25
CA GLY A 60 -6.94 6.15 13.63
C GLY A 60 -7.08 6.20 12.10
N PRO A 61 -6.47 5.26 11.36
CA PRO A 61 -6.54 5.23 9.90
C PRO A 61 -7.97 4.94 9.45
N SER A 62 -8.76 4.33 10.35
CA SER A 62 -10.17 3.99 10.14
C SER A 62 -11.08 5.21 10.03
N GLU A 63 -10.63 6.39 10.45
CA GLU A 63 -11.38 7.64 10.37
C GLU A 63 -11.15 8.36 9.03
N MET A 64 -10.14 7.94 8.25
CA MET A 64 -9.88 8.46 6.92
C MET A 64 -10.60 7.60 5.87
N PRO A 65 -11.33 8.22 4.92
CA PRO A 65 -11.85 7.48 3.76
C PRO A 65 -10.72 6.80 2.99
N GLN A 66 -10.98 5.60 2.46
CA GLN A 66 -10.06 5.01 1.50
C GLN A 66 -10.05 5.83 0.22
N MET A 67 -8.88 5.96 -0.41
CA MET A 67 -8.72 6.58 -1.71
C MET A 67 -9.50 5.76 -2.73
N THR A 68 -10.39 6.39 -3.48
CA THR A 68 -11.09 5.76 -4.60
C THR A 68 -10.36 6.03 -5.92
N GLN A 69 -10.74 5.32 -6.99
CA GLN A 69 -10.12 5.51 -8.30
C GLN A 69 -10.40 6.90 -8.93
N ASP A 70 -11.43 7.60 -8.44
CA ASP A 70 -11.79 8.95 -8.91
C ASP A 70 -11.13 10.06 -8.06
N ASP A 71 -10.56 9.70 -6.90
CA ASP A 71 -9.88 10.65 -6.04
C ASP A 71 -8.54 11.07 -6.64
N ASP A 72 -8.25 12.36 -6.54
CA ASP A 72 -6.95 12.91 -6.90
C ASP A 72 -5.88 12.46 -5.88
N PRO A 73 -4.79 11.81 -6.33
CA PRO A 73 -3.76 11.28 -5.43
C PRO A 73 -3.04 12.38 -4.65
N GLU A 74 -2.82 13.56 -5.23
CA GLU A 74 -2.15 14.67 -4.56
C GLU A 74 -3.01 15.22 -3.40
N LEU A 75 -4.30 15.47 -3.66
CA LEU A 75 -5.26 15.93 -2.64
C LEU A 75 -5.46 14.89 -1.54
N PHE A 76 -5.51 13.60 -1.91
CA PHE A 76 -5.62 12.52 -0.94
C PHE A 76 -4.41 12.47 0.00
N LEU A 77 -3.19 12.56 -0.56
CA LEU A 77 -1.95 12.56 0.21
C LEU A 77 -1.86 13.79 1.12
N GLU A 78 -2.25 14.98 0.66
CA GLU A 78 -2.29 16.18 1.50
C GLU A 78 -3.25 16.02 2.69
N ALA A 79 -4.44 15.46 2.45
CA ALA A 79 -5.40 15.17 3.52
C ALA A 79 -4.85 14.14 4.52
N PHE A 80 -4.13 13.13 4.03
CA PHE A 80 -3.47 12.13 4.86
C PHE A 80 -2.40 12.76 5.76
N GLU A 81 -1.51 13.59 5.20
CA GLU A 81 -0.45 14.27 5.96
C GLU A 81 -1.04 15.17 7.03
N GLN A 82 -2.08 15.95 6.71
CA GLN A 82 -2.78 16.81 7.67
C GLN A 82 -3.38 16.01 8.83
N MET A 83 -3.98 14.85 8.55
CA MET A 83 -4.52 13.98 9.60
C MET A 83 -3.41 13.37 10.44
N ALA A 84 -2.36 12.85 9.80
CA ALA A 84 -1.22 12.23 10.46
C ALA A 84 -0.46 13.23 11.37
N MET A 85 -0.33 14.48 10.93
CA MET A 85 0.23 15.57 11.74
C MET A 85 -0.67 15.93 12.92
N LYS A 86 -1.98 16.09 12.70
CA LYS A 86 -2.94 16.41 13.77
C LYS A 86 -3.03 15.31 14.83
N ALA A 87 -2.98 14.06 14.40
CA ALA A 87 -2.99 12.87 15.26
C ALA A 87 -1.59 12.48 15.77
N GLN A 88 -0.56 13.24 15.41
CA GLN A 88 0.85 13.03 15.78
C GLN A 88 1.34 11.58 15.55
N TRP A 89 0.96 10.98 14.42
CA TRP A 89 1.41 9.64 14.07
C TRP A 89 2.93 9.60 13.89
N LEU A 90 3.55 8.49 14.30
CA LEU A 90 4.98 8.27 14.10
C LEU A 90 5.30 8.19 12.60
N TRP A 91 6.33 8.89 12.14
CA TRP A 91 6.72 8.88 10.71
C TRP A 91 6.86 7.47 10.12
N ALA A 92 7.42 6.52 10.90
CA ALA A 92 7.58 5.13 10.49
C ALA A 92 6.25 4.38 10.24
N THR A 93 5.13 4.89 10.76
CA THR A 93 3.80 4.30 10.55
C THR A 93 3.06 4.92 9.37
N TRP A 94 3.50 6.06 8.83
CA TRP A 94 2.78 6.76 7.76
C TRP A 94 2.67 5.92 6.48
N ALA A 95 3.78 5.36 5.99
CA ALA A 95 3.73 4.50 4.80
C ALA A 95 2.88 3.24 5.01
N PRO A 96 3.01 2.50 6.14
CA PRO A 96 2.08 1.45 6.54
C PRO A 96 0.59 1.83 6.47
N TRP A 97 0.25 3.03 6.94
CA TRP A 97 -1.13 3.51 7.02
C TRP A 97 -1.65 3.98 5.66
N LEU A 98 -0.78 4.62 4.87
CA LEU A 98 -1.10 5.03 3.52
C LEU A 98 -1.44 3.80 2.66
N GLY A 99 -0.63 2.73 2.72
CA GLY A 99 -0.89 1.49 1.98
C GLY A 99 -2.26 0.84 2.26
N LEU A 100 -2.83 1.06 3.44
CA LEU A 100 -4.18 0.58 3.80
C LEU A 100 -5.31 1.40 3.17
N LEU A 101 -5.05 2.67 2.91
CA LEU A 101 -6.04 3.61 2.40
C LEU A 101 -6.03 3.66 0.87
N LEU A 102 -4.93 3.28 0.21
CA LEU A 102 -4.87 3.20 -1.24
C LEU A 102 -5.71 2.04 -1.77
N THR A 103 -6.32 2.26 -2.94
CA THR A 103 -7.05 1.21 -3.68
C THR A 103 -6.68 1.25 -5.16
N GLY A 104 -6.99 0.17 -5.90
CA GLY A 104 -6.84 0.13 -7.35
C GLY A 104 -5.39 0.31 -7.83
N GLU A 105 -5.17 1.32 -8.69
CA GLU A 105 -3.88 1.54 -9.36
C GLU A 105 -2.80 2.08 -8.40
N THR A 106 -3.17 2.94 -7.45
CA THR A 106 -2.21 3.48 -6.47
C THR A 106 -1.79 2.42 -5.46
N GLN A 107 -2.68 1.50 -5.09
CA GLN A 107 -2.32 0.32 -4.31
C GLN A 107 -1.38 -0.60 -5.09
N LYS A 108 -1.59 -0.77 -6.40
CA LYS A 108 -0.71 -1.57 -7.25
C LYS A 108 0.68 -0.94 -7.38
N ALA A 109 0.75 0.38 -7.56
CA ALA A 109 1.99 1.14 -7.59
C ALA A 109 2.74 0.97 -6.26
N TYR A 110 2.02 1.09 -5.15
CA TYR A 110 2.53 0.89 -3.80
C TYR A 110 3.07 -0.54 -3.56
N CYS A 111 2.32 -1.58 -3.93
CA CYS A 111 2.77 -2.97 -3.83
C CYS A 111 3.98 -3.25 -4.72
N GLY A 112 4.13 -2.54 -5.85
CA GLY A 112 5.30 -2.64 -6.72
C GLY A 112 6.61 -2.14 -6.08
N ILE A 113 6.52 -1.43 -4.95
CA ILE A 113 7.69 -0.91 -4.23
C ILE A 113 8.34 -2.03 -3.41
N LEU A 114 9.68 -2.12 -3.48
CA LEU A 114 10.46 -3.00 -2.61
C LEU A 114 10.17 -2.71 -1.13
N LEU A 115 10.03 -3.74 -0.29
CA LEU A 115 9.70 -3.61 1.14
C LEU A 115 10.56 -2.58 1.89
N ALA A 116 11.85 -2.48 1.55
CA ALA A 116 12.78 -1.50 2.14
C ALA A 116 12.49 -0.04 1.74
N ASN A 117 11.85 0.17 0.60
CA ASN A 117 11.41 1.47 0.10
C ASN A 117 9.97 1.79 0.52
N ALA A 118 9.13 0.76 0.71
CA ALA A 118 7.73 0.89 1.13
C ALA A 118 7.59 1.32 2.61
N THR A 119 8.67 1.30 3.39
CA THR A 119 8.72 1.87 4.75
C THR A 119 9.02 3.36 4.77
N ASN A 120 9.48 3.93 3.66
CA ASN A 120 9.75 5.36 3.53
C ASN A 120 8.58 6.06 2.84
N TYR A 121 7.87 6.89 3.60
CA TYR A 121 6.71 7.65 3.11
C TYR A 121 7.01 8.49 1.86
N ASN A 122 8.19 9.12 1.78
CA ASN A 122 8.51 9.96 0.62
C ASN A 122 8.64 9.15 -0.67
N ASN A 123 9.29 7.98 -0.61
CA ASN A 123 9.43 7.09 -1.77
C ASN A 123 8.06 6.58 -2.25
N VAL A 124 7.16 6.32 -1.29
CA VAL A 124 5.80 5.88 -1.54
C VAL A 124 4.98 6.98 -2.19
N LYS A 125 5.06 8.21 -1.67
CA LYS A 125 4.44 9.39 -2.23
C LYS A 125 4.86 9.61 -3.68
N GLU A 126 6.18 9.60 -3.95
CA GLU A 126 6.70 9.75 -5.32
C GLU A 126 6.18 8.67 -6.26
N THR A 127 6.09 7.42 -5.80
CA THR A 127 5.60 6.31 -6.65
C THR A 127 4.10 6.40 -6.95
N ILE A 128 3.30 6.98 -6.06
CA ILE A 128 1.86 7.18 -6.28
C ILE A 128 1.60 8.33 -7.26
N LEU A 129 2.52 9.30 -7.31
CA LEU A 129 2.41 10.51 -8.14
C LEU A 129 3.08 10.39 -9.52
N HIS A 130 3.79 9.29 -9.79
CA HIS A 130 4.53 9.04 -11.04
C HIS A 130 3.95 7.88 -11.85
#